data_AF-A0A2H5N1E3-F1
#
_entry.id   AF-A0A2H5N1E3-F1
#
_cell.length_a   1.000
_cell.length_b   1.000
_cell.length_c   1.000
_cell.angle_alpha   90.00
_cell.angle_beta   90.00
_cell.angle_gamma   90.00
#
_symmetry.space_group_name_H-M   'P 1'
#
loop_
_entity.id
_entity.type
_entity.pdbx_description
1 polymer ?
#
loop_
_entity_poly.entity_id
_entity_poly.type
_entity_poly.pdbx_seq_one_letter_code
_entity_poly.pdbx_strand_id
1 'polypeptide(L)' 'MSKGEVVLLDCWVSPFCLRAKIALAEKGVGYEARAENLFGGKSDLLLKSSPIYKKVPVLLHDGEPLC' A
#
# COMPACT_ATOMS: atom_id res chain seq x y z
N MET A 1 21.07 8.46 -5.68
CA MET A 1 19.60 8.39 -5.88
C MET A 1 19.00 8.04 -4.53
N SER A 2 18.37 8.99 -3.85
CA SER A 2 17.64 8.70 -2.61
C SER A 2 16.58 7.66 -2.94
N LYS A 3 16.69 6.45 -2.36
CA LYS A 3 15.61 5.46 -2.45
C LYS A 3 14.46 6.05 -1.63
N GLY A 4 13.47 6.63 -2.29
CA GLY A 4 12.26 7.12 -1.64
C GLY A 4 11.62 5.98 -0.85
N GLU A 5 11.03 6.31 0.29
CA GLU A 5 10.40 5.34 1.16
C GLU A 5 9.11 4.86 0.49
N VAL A 6 9.03 3.56 0.18
CA VAL A 6 7.84 2.94 -0.41
C VAL A 6 7.15 2.12 0.67
N VAL A 7 5.91 2.48 1.00
CA VAL A 7 5.04 1.71 1.90
C VAL A 7 3.83 1.22 1.12
N LEU A 8 3.55 -0.07 1.19
CA LEU A 8 2.37 -0.68 0.60
C LEU A 8 1.36 -1.01 1.70
N LEU A 9 0.22 -0.33 1.70
CA LEU A 9 -0.95 -0.73 2.48
C LEU A 9 -1.57 -1.95 1.82
N ASP A 10 -1.48 -3.07 2.52
CA ASP A 10 -1.72 -4.41 1.99
C ASP A 10 -2.85 -5.12 2.74
N CYS A 11 -3.54 -6.01 2.06
CA CYS A 11 -4.38 -7.00 2.70
C CYS A 11 -4.07 -8.35 2.07
N TRP A 12 -3.65 -9.32 2.88
CA TRP A 12 -3.14 -10.62 2.41
C TRP A 12 -4.12 -11.38 1.50
N VAL A 13 -5.42 -11.16 1.65
CA VAL A 13 -6.48 -11.79 0.83
C VAL A 13 -6.76 -11.04 -0.48
N SER A 14 -6.24 -9.82 -0.65
CA SER A 14 -6.54 -8.96 -1.80
C SER A 14 -5.68 -9.33 -3.02
N PRO A 15 -6.29 -9.74 -4.16
CA PRO A 15 -5.55 -10.01 -5.37
C PRO A 15 -4.93 -8.74 -5.97
N PHE A 16 -5.47 -7.55 -5.69
CA PHE A 16 -4.92 -6.28 -6.16
C PHE A 16 -3.61 -5.95 -5.46
N CYS A 17 -3.52 -6.21 -4.15
CA CYS A 17 -2.28 -6.01 -3.41
C CYS A 17 -1.20 -6.99 -3.86
N LEU A 18 -1.57 -8.24 -4.17
CA LEU A 18 -0.64 -9.21 -4.74
C LEU A 18 -0.01 -8.73 -6.06
N ARG A 19 -0.81 -8.13 -6.96
CA ARG A 19 -0.29 -7.54 -8.20
C ARG A 19 0.72 -6.42 -7.94
N ALA A 20 0.44 -5.56 -6.96
CA ALA A 20 1.36 -4.49 -6.58
C ALA A 20 2.69 -5.05 -6.03
N LYS A 21 2.62 -6.07 -5.17
CA LYS A 21 3.82 -6.77 -4.65
C LYS A 21 4.66 -7.40 -5.75
N ILE A 22 4.02 -8.08 -6.71
CA ILE A 22 4.72 -8.67 -7.86
C ILE A 22 5.41 -7.57 -8.65
N ALA A 23 4.72 -6.48 -8.99
CA ALA A 23 5.32 -5.38 -9.74
C ALA A 23 6.51 -4.73 -9.03
N LEU A 24 6.46 -4.60 -7.69
CA LEU A 24 7.57 -4.09 -6.88
C LEU A 24 8.75 -5.05 -6.86
N ALA A 25 8.48 -6.36 -6.73
CA ALA A 25 9.50 -7.40 -6.77
C ALA A 25 10.20 -7.45 -8.13
N GLU A 26 9.45 -7.44 -9.24
CA GLU A 26 9.97 -7.42 -10.61
C GLU A 26 10.85 -6.18 -10.89
N LYS A 27 10.53 -5.06 -10.25
CA LYS A 27 11.31 -3.81 -10.37
C LYS A 27 12.46 -3.71 -9.37
N GLY A 28 12.63 -4.68 -8.47
CA GLY A 28 13.67 -4.63 -7.43
C GLY A 28 13.52 -3.45 -6.46
N VAL A 29 12.30 -2.94 -6.30
CA VAL A 29 12.02 -1.81 -5.40
C VAL A 29 11.82 -2.37 -3.99
N GLY A 30 12.62 -1.90 -3.04
CA GLY A 30 12.42 -2.21 -1.63
C GLY A 30 11.18 -1.47 -1.12
N TYR A 31 10.31 -2.17 -0.38
CA TYR A 31 9.10 -1.59 0.20
C TYR A 31 8.80 -2.20 1.56
N GLU A 32 8.11 -1.44 2.40
CA GLU A 32 7.48 -1.95 3.62
C GLU A 32 6.05 -2.37 3.32
N ALA A 33 5.67 -3.61 3.65
CA ALA A 33 4.30 -4.08 3.52
C ALA A 33 3.57 -3.93 4.86
N ARG A 34 2.55 -3.09 4.92
CA ARG A 34 1.74 -2.86 6.12
C ARG A 34 0.38 -3.50 5.98
N ALA A 35 0.10 -4.53 6.77
CA ALA A 35 -1.17 -5.22 6.74
C ALA A 35 -2.29 -4.34 7.33
N GLU A 36 -3.34 -4.13 6.54
CA GLU A 36 -4.54 -3.37 6.88
C GLU A 36 -5.70 -4.29 7.29
N ASN A 37 -6.37 -3.92 8.38
CA ASN A 37 -7.56 -4.62 8.86
C ASN A 37 -8.82 -4.04 8.21
N LEU A 38 -9.25 -4.63 7.08
CA LEU A 38 -10.44 -4.13 6.38
C LEU A 38 -11.76 -4.47 7.09
N PHE A 39 -11.77 -5.46 7.98
CA PHE A 39 -13.00 -5.99 8.61
C PHE A 39 -13.21 -5.52 10.05
N GLY A 40 -12.15 -5.26 10.80
CA GLY A 40 -12.21 -4.84 12.21
C GLY A 40 -11.95 -3.35 12.44
N GLY A 41 -11.81 -2.55 11.37
CA GLY A 41 -11.56 -1.11 11.45
C GLY A 41 -10.37 -0.70 10.59
N LYS A 42 -10.63 0.14 9.59
CA LYS A 42 -9.60 0.68 8.69
C LYS A 42 -8.68 1.60 9.46
N SER A 43 -7.37 1.53 9.19
CA SER A 43 -6.42 2.45 9.82
C SER A 43 -6.67 3.90 9.39
N ASP A 44 -6.33 4.85 10.26
CA ASP A 44 -6.36 6.28 9.92
C ASP A 44 -5.45 6.59 8.72
N LEU A 45 -4.37 5.83 8.55
CA LEU A 45 -3.46 5.97 7.42
C LEU A 45 -4.14 5.59 6.11
N LEU A 46 -4.91 4.50 6.08
CA LEU A 46 -5.69 4.10 4.91
C LEU A 46 -6.80 5.11 4.58
N LEU A 47 -7.45 5.66 5.61
CA LEU A 47 -8.52 6.64 5.44
C LEU A 47 -8.00 8.00 4.94
N LYS A 48 -6.81 8.41 5.37
CA LYS A 48 -6.14 9.64 4.90
C LYS A 48 -5.57 9.48 3.49
N SER A 49 -5.00 8.31 3.19
CA SER A 49 -4.34 8.04 1.91
C SER A 49 -5.32 7.71 0.77
N SER A 50 -6.45 7.06 1.08
CA SER A 50 -7.53 6.76 0.13
C SER A 50 -8.88 7.27 0.66
N PRO A 51 -9.10 8.60 0.70
CA PRO A 51 -10.32 9.16 1.29
C PRO A 51 -11.59 8.82 0.49
N ILE A 52 -11.46 8.64 -0.83
CA ILE A 52 -12.58 8.34 -1.74
C ILE A 52 -12.97 6.87 -1.63
N TYR A 53 -12.04 5.96 -1.94
CA TYR A 53 -12.35 4.53 -2.04
C TYR A 53 -12.17 3.78 -0.72
N LYS A 54 -11.25 4.24 0.14
CA LYS A 54 -10.93 3.61 1.43
C LYS A 54 -10.57 2.13 1.26
N LYS A 55 -9.83 1.81 0.20
CA LYS A 55 -9.50 0.44 -0.23
C LYS A 55 -7.99 0.29 -0.38
N VAL A 56 -7.55 -0.96 -0.33
CA VAL A 56 -6.19 -1.38 -0.65
C VAL A 56 -6.14 -1.99 -2.06
N PRO A 57 -4.97 -2.01 -2.73
CA PRO A 57 -3.69 -1.49 -2.29
C PRO A 57 -3.62 0.03 -2.32
N VAL A 58 -2.85 0.61 -1.40
CA VAL A 58 -2.39 2.00 -1.51
C VAL A 58 -0.88 1.98 -1.42
N LEU A 59 -0.21 2.59 -2.39
CA LEU A 59 1.24 2.73 -2.40
C LEU A 59 1.59 4.14 -1.95
N LEU A 60 2.30 4.28 -0.84
CA LEU A 60 2.84 5.54 -0.37
C LEU A 60 4.28 5.64 -0.86
N HIS A 61 4.60 6.69 -1.59
CA HIS A 61 5.98 7.00 -1.98
C HIS A 61 6.34 8.35 -1.37
N ASP A 62 7.30 8.35 -0.44
CA ASP A 62 7.67 9.55 0.35
C ASP A 62 6.45 10.21 1.02
N GLY A 63 5.48 9.39 1.45
CA GLY A 63 4.24 9.83 2.09
C GLY A 63 3.11 10.23 1.12
N GLU A 64 3.38 10.36 -0.18
CA GLU A 64 2.36 10.64 -1.18
C GLU A 64 1.60 9.37 -1.59
N PRO A 65 0.26 9.36 -1.49
CA PRO A 65 -0.53 8.18 -1.80
C PRO A 65 -0.84 8.02 -3.29
N LEU A 66 -0.64 6.79 -3.78
CA LEU A 66 -1.07 6.30 -5.08
C LEU A 66 -2.07 5.17 -4.86
N CYS A 67 -3.29 5.33 -5.39
CA CYS A 67 -4.44 4.48 -5.10
C CYS A 67 -5.08 3.92 -6.38
#